data_AF-A0A5C5RPD0-F1
#
_entry.id   AF-A0A5C5RPD0-F1
#
_cell.length_a   1.000
_cell.length_b   1.000
_cell.length_c   1.000
_cell.angle_alpha   90.00
_cell.angle_beta   90.00
_cell.angle_gamma   90.00
#
_symmetry.space_group_name_H-M   'P 1'
#
loop_
_entity.id
_entity.type
_entity.pdbx_description
1 polymer ?
#
loop_
_entity_poly.entity_id
_entity_poly.type
_entity_poly.pdbx_seq_one_letter_code
_entity_poly.pdbx_strand_id
1 'polypeptide(L)'
;MVEESGGKLSVPYLSQLRSGRSSRPAYDMVASIAQTFGVRAEYFSDPLYEREVLADLELTRELRESGMLEMARRSTKLSADRRAALAGLLAEFEAEDGKEGTA
;
A
#
# COMPACT_ATOMS: atom_id res chain seq x y z
N MET A 1 2.61 -27.93 -8.84
CA MET A 1 3.25 -27.56 -7.56
C MET A 1 3.92 -26.22 -7.80
N VAL A 2 3.66 -25.22 -6.95
CA VAL A 2 4.30 -23.91 -7.09
C VAL A 2 5.57 -23.97 -6.25
N GLU A 3 6.71 -24.10 -6.90
CA GLU A 3 8.03 -24.05 -6.27
C GLU A 3 8.70 -22.73 -6.67
N GLU A 4 8.43 -21.68 -5.91
CA GLU A 4 9.34 -20.54 -5.76
C GLU A 4 9.21 -20.04 -4.31
N SER A 5 10.32 -20.12 -3.59
CA SER A 5 10.65 -19.44 -2.32
C SER A 5 9.88 -19.78 -1.02
N GLY A 6 8.78 -20.51 -1.05
CA GLY A 6 8.04 -20.89 0.17
C GLY A 6 7.95 -22.41 0.36
N GLY A 7 8.56 -22.97 1.41
CA GLY A 7 8.53 -24.41 1.67
C GLY A 7 7.12 -25.01 1.58
N LYS A 8 6.97 -26.14 0.87
CA LYS A 8 5.78 -27.01 0.67
C LYS A 8 4.42 -26.45 1.17
N LEU A 9 4.01 -25.27 0.69
CA LEU A 9 2.67 -24.74 0.98
C LEU A 9 1.69 -25.32 -0.05
N SER A 10 0.84 -26.25 0.40
CA SER A 10 -0.18 -26.82 -0.49
C SER A 10 -1.37 -25.85 -0.65
N VAL A 11 -1.96 -25.81 -1.85
CA VAL A 11 -3.17 -25.02 -2.14
C VAL A 11 -4.32 -25.34 -1.17
N PRO A 12 -4.60 -26.62 -0.83
CA PRO A 12 -5.63 -26.95 0.17
C PRO A 12 -5.32 -26.39 1.55
N TYR A 13 -4.06 -26.44 1.99
CA TYR A 13 -3.67 -25.92 3.30
C TYR A 13 -3.79 -24.39 3.37
N LEU A 14 -3.39 -23.67 2.31
CA LEU A 14 -3.60 -22.24 2.22
C LEU A 14 -5.10 -21.87 2.27
N SER A 15 -5.96 -22.66 1.62
CA SER A 15 -7.42 -22.48 1.71
C SER A 15 -7.94 -22.68 3.14
N GLN A 16 -7.42 -23.67 3.87
CA GLN A 16 -7.76 -23.88 5.28
C GLN A 16 -7.30 -22.72 6.17
N LEU A 17 -6.10 -22.17 5.94
CA LEU A 17 -5.60 -20.99 6.64
C LEU A 17 -6.50 -19.77 6.38
N ARG A 18 -6.82 -19.49 5.12
CA ARG A 18 -7.69 -18.36 4.73
C ARG A 18 -9.12 -18.45 5.28
N SER A 19 -9.63 -19.67 5.48
CA SER A 19 -10.98 -19.91 6.00
C SER A 19 -11.02 -20.07 7.52
N GLY A 20 -9.87 -20.00 8.21
CA GLY A 20 -9.76 -20.21 9.65
C GLY A 20 -9.93 -21.68 10.10
N ARG A 21 -10.10 -22.62 9.16
CA ARG A 21 -10.14 -24.08 9.47
C ARG A 21 -8.79 -24.61 9.95
N SER A 22 -7.71 -23.93 9.61
CA SER A 22 -6.38 -24.07 10.21
C SER A 22 -5.95 -22.69 10.70
N SER A 23 -5.39 -22.58 11.90
CA SER A 23 -5.10 -21.29 12.55
C SER A 23 -3.70 -21.15 13.14
N ARG A 24 -2.86 -22.19 13.04
CA ARG A 24 -1.50 -22.19 13.59
C ARG A 24 -0.49 -22.75 12.58
N PRO A 25 -0.15 -21.98 11.53
CA PRO A 25 0.95 -22.34 10.66
C PRO A 25 2.29 -22.29 11.42
N ALA A 26 3.29 -23.04 10.94
CA ALA A 26 4.65 -22.94 11.44
C ALA A 26 5.24 -21.56 11.12
N TYR A 27 6.17 -21.07 11.95
CA TYR A 27 6.80 -19.76 11.78
C TYR A 27 7.46 -19.60 10.41
N ASP A 28 8.21 -20.59 9.94
CA ASP A 28 8.88 -20.55 8.62
C ASP A 28 7.89 -20.30 7.48
N MET A 29 6.67 -20.85 7.60
CA MET A 29 5.63 -20.63 6.61
C MET A 29 5.07 -19.21 6.67
N VAL A 30 4.87 -18.66 7.86
CA VAL A 30 4.46 -17.25 8.05
C VAL A 30 5.53 -16.32 7.47
N ALA A 31 6.80 -16.62 7.71
CA ALA A 31 7.93 -15.86 7.18
C ALA A 31 7.98 -15.90 5.64
N SER A 32 7.81 -17.08 5.02
CA SER A 32 7.74 -17.19 3.56
C SER A 32 6.56 -16.43 2.96
N ILE A 33 5.39 -16.48 3.61
CA ILE A 33 4.21 -15.71 3.18
C ILE A 33 4.51 -14.21 3.28
N ALA A 34 5.04 -13.75 4.41
CA ALA A 34 5.39 -12.35 4.63
C ALA A 34 6.39 -11.84 3.58
N GLN A 35 7.44 -12.62 3.30
CA GLN A 35 8.44 -12.31 2.28
C GLN A 35 7.82 -12.19 0.88
N THR A 36 6.85 -13.06 0.55
CA THR A 36 6.12 -13.00 -0.74
C THR A 36 5.36 -11.68 -0.90
N PHE A 37 4.81 -11.15 0.19
CA PHE A 37 4.09 -9.87 0.20
C PHE A 37 4.98 -8.66 0.48
N GLY A 38 6.29 -8.85 0.68
CA GLY A 38 7.24 -7.77 0.97
C GLY A 38 7.06 -7.13 2.35
N VAL A 39 6.42 -7.82 3.30
CA VAL A 39 6.22 -7.36 4.69
C VAL A 39 7.06 -8.20 5.66
N ARG A 40 7.29 -7.69 6.87
CA ARG A 40 7.92 -8.50 7.93
C ARG A 40 6.93 -9.49 8.52
N ALA A 41 7.42 -10.61 9.07
CA ALA A 41 6.56 -11.67 9.62
C ALA A 41 5.68 -11.18 10.79
N GLU A 42 6.15 -10.15 11.50
CA GLU A 42 5.43 -9.46 12.57
C GLU A 42 4.08 -8.89 12.10
N TYR A 43 3.87 -8.70 10.79
CA TYR A 43 2.56 -8.29 10.24
C TYR A 43 1.43 -9.22 10.74
N PHE A 44 1.73 -10.50 10.94
CA PHE A 44 0.75 -11.49 11.40
C PHE A 44 0.64 -11.63 12.92
N SER A 45 1.46 -10.93 13.71
CA SER A 45 1.50 -11.10 15.18
C SER A 45 1.54 -9.80 15.98
N ASP A 46 1.93 -8.67 15.38
CA ASP A 46 1.99 -7.36 16.00
C ASP A 46 0.87 -6.46 15.45
N PRO A 47 -0.19 -6.18 16.24
CA PRO A 47 -1.32 -5.36 15.82
C PRO A 47 -0.99 -3.88 15.59
N LEU A 48 0.16 -3.38 16.05
CA LEU A 48 0.60 -2.02 15.75
C LEU A 48 1.22 -1.98 14.37
N TYR A 49 2.15 -2.90 14.09
CA TYR A 49 2.77 -2.99 12.77
C TYR A 49 1.77 -3.34 11.67
N GLU A 50 0.79 -4.20 11.94
CA GLU A 50 -0.31 -4.48 11.00
C GLU A 50 -1.05 -3.19 10.62
N ARG A 51 -1.39 -2.35 11.60
CA ARG A 51 -2.11 -1.09 11.36
C ARG A 51 -1.29 -0.08 10.57
N GLU A 52 0.01 0.01 10.84
CA GLU A 52 0.92 0.88 10.07
C GLU A 52 0.93 0.46 8.59
N VAL A 53 1.09 -0.83 8.31
CA VAL A 53 1.10 -1.36 6.94
C VAL A 53 -0.25 -1.12 6.25
N LEU A 54 -1.37 -1.35 6.94
CA LEU A 54 -2.70 -1.11 6.38
C LEU A 54 -2.96 0.38 6.09
N ALA A 55 -2.50 1.28 6.96
CA ALA A 55 -2.62 2.72 6.74
C ALA A 55 -1.80 3.18 5.53
N ASP A 56 -0.57 2.68 5.35
CA ASP A 56 0.26 2.99 4.19
C ASP A 56 -0.38 2.47 2.88
N LEU A 57 -1.00 1.28 2.93
CA LEU A 57 -1.71 0.70 1.79
C LEU A 57 -2.97 1.50 1.42
N GLU A 58 -3.71 1.99 2.42
CA GLU A 58 -4.88 2.85 2.24
C GLU A 58 -4.49 4.16 1.55
N LEU A 59 -3.51 4.87 2.09
CA LEU A 59 -2.98 6.10 1.51
C LEU A 59 -2.51 5.86 0.07
N THR A 60 -1.77 4.79 -0.17
CA THR A 60 -1.30 4.45 -1.51
C THR A 60 -2.45 4.17 -2.48
N ARG A 61 -3.57 3.61 -2.00
CA ARG A 61 -4.77 3.39 -2.82
C ARG A 61 -5.46 4.72 -3.15
N GLU A 62 -5.66 5.59 -2.18
CA GLU A 62 -6.23 6.93 -2.39
C GLU A 62 -5.41 7.74 -3.41
N LEU A 63 -4.07 7.69 -3.31
CA LEU A 63 -3.17 8.33 -4.28
C LEU A 63 -3.30 7.76 -5.71
N ARG A 64 -3.64 6.47 -5.86
CA ARG A 64 -3.88 5.85 -7.17
C ARG A 64 -5.24 6.22 -7.73
N GLU A 65 -6.28 6.14 -6.90
CA GLU A 65 -7.68 6.38 -7.30
C GLU A 65 -7.93 7.85 -7.67
N SER A 66 -7.27 8.78 -6.97
CA SER A 66 -7.30 10.21 -7.28
C SER A 66 -6.53 10.60 -8.55
N GLY A 67 -5.76 9.69 -9.14
CA GLY A 67 -4.88 10.00 -10.27
C GLY A 67 -3.66 10.86 -9.90
N MET A 68 -3.46 11.18 -8.61
CA MET A 68 -2.34 11.99 -8.12
C MET A 68 -0.99 11.37 -8.45
N LEU A 69 -0.88 10.04 -8.42
CA LEU A 69 0.34 9.32 -8.81
C LEU A 69 0.78 9.61 -10.26
N GLU A 70 -0.16 9.71 -11.20
CA GLU A 70 0.18 10.04 -12.59
C GLU A 70 0.52 11.53 -12.75
N MET A 71 -0.11 12.43 -11.97
CA MET A 71 0.30 13.85 -11.93
C MET A 71 1.72 14.01 -11.38
N ALA A 72 2.05 13.34 -10.27
CA ALA A 72 3.39 13.32 -9.70
C ALA A 72 4.40 12.72 -10.69
N ARG A 73 4.07 11.61 -11.37
CA ARG A 73 4.94 11.01 -12.38
C ARG A 73 5.22 11.96 -13.54
N ARG A 74 4.21 12.68 -14.03
CA ARG A 74 4.38 13.66 -15.11
C ARG A 74 5.18 14.88 -14.68
N SER A 75 5.01 15.35 -13.44
CA SER A 75 5.75 16.50 -12.91
C SER A 75 7.26 16.22 -12.81
N THR A 76 7.69 14.96 -12.66
CA THR A 76 9.13 14.60 -12.69
C THR A 76 9.83 14.99 -13.99
N LYS A 77 9.11 15.02 -15.11
CA LYS A 77 9.64 15.39 -16.44
C LYS A 77 9.74 16.91 -16.66
N LEU A 78 9.18 17.71 -15.76
CA LEU A 78 9.21 19.16 -15.84
C LEU A 78 10.53 19.71 -15.28
N SER A 79 10.95 20.87 -15.79
CA SER A 79 12.06 21.64 -15.19
C SER A 79 11.66 22.15 -13.80
N ALA A 80 12.65 22.53 -12.98
CA ALA A 80 12.42 23.08 -11.65
C ALA A 80 11.46 24.29 -11.69
N ASP A 81 11.68 25.25 -12.59
CA ASP A 81 10.83 26.44 -12.74
C ASP A 81 9.39 26.08 -13.11
N ARG A 82 9.20 25.09 -13.98
CA ARG A 82 7.85 24.62 -14.38
C ARG A 82 7.16 23.87 -13.24
N ARG A 83 7.89 23.13 -12.42
CA ARG A 83 7.33 22.51 -11.20
C ARG A 83 6.92 23.58 -10.19
N ALA A 84 7.70 24.65 -10.02
CA ALA A 84 7.36 25.76 -9.15
C ALA A 84 6.09 26.49 -9.62
N ALA A 85 5.98 26.74 -10.93
CA ALA A 85 4.77 27.32 -11.51
C ALA A 85 3.53 26.45 -11.30
N LEU A 86 3.66 25.13 -11.50
CA LEU A 86 2.57 24.18 -11.24
C LEU A 86 2.14 24.17 -9.76
N ALA A 87 3.10 24.22 -8.83
CA ALA A 87 2.80 24.31 -7.40
C ALA A 87 2.07 25.61 -7.05
N GLY A 88 2.41 26.72 -7.70
CA GLY A 88 1.69 27.99 -7.53
C GLY A 88 0.23 27.90 -7.98
N LEU A 89 -0.03 27.30 -9.15
CA LEU A 89 -1.39 27.09 -9.65
C LEU A 89 -2.22 26.19 -8.73
N LEU A 90 -1.62 25.13 -8.18
CA LEU A 90 -2.29 24.24 -7.22
C LEU A 90 -2.69 25.01 -5.95
N ALA A 91 -1.79 25.84 -5.41
CA ALA A 91 -2.07 26.66 -4.24
C ALA A 91 -3.19 27.69 -4.49
N GLU A 92 -3.32 28.19 -5.72
CA GLU A 92 -4.41 29.08 -6.12
C GLU A 92 -5.77 28.34 -6.08
N PHE A 93 -5.85 27.14 -6.65
CA PHE A 93 -7.08 26.32 -6.60
C PHE A 93 -7.46 25.90 -5.17
N GLU A 94 -6.49 25.50 -4.35
CA GLU A 94 -6.74 25.18 -2.93
C GLU A 94 -7.33 26.38 -2.17
N ALA A 95 -6.87 27.59 -2.48
CA ALA A 95 -7.37 28.82 -1.88
C ALA A 95 -8.77 29.21 -2.40
N GLU A 96 -9.18 28.74 -3.58
CA GLU A 96 -10.53 28.92 -4.13
C GLU A 96 -11.51 27.91 -3.52
N ASP A 97 -11.17 26.62 -3.51
CA ASP A 97 -11.99 25.55 -2.93
C ASP A 97 -12.25 25.78 -1.43
N GLY A 98 -11.25 26.29 -0.71
CA GLY A 98 -11.40 26.65 0.71
C GLY A 98 -12.38 27.81 0.96
N LYS A 99 -12.61 28.69 -0.03
CA LYS A 99 -13.59 29.78 0.07
C LYS A 99 -15.01 29.30 -0.22
N GLU A 100 -15.19 28.34 -1.12
CA GLU A 100 -16.50 27.77 -1.45
C GLU A 100 -17.07 26.89 -0.32
N GLY A 101 -16.21 26.23 0.46
CA GLY A 101 -16.64 25.41 1.62
C GLY A 101 -17.09 26.20 2.86
N THR A 102 -17.01 27.53 2.85
CA THR A 102 -17.35 28.40 4.00
C THR A 102 -18.61 29.25 3.78
N ALA A 103 -19.33 29.05 2.66
CA ALA A 103 -20.55 29.77 2.29
C ALA A 103 -21.83 28.97 2.55
#